data_AF-A0A9D1MYN2-F1
#
_entry.id   AF-A0A9D1MYN2-F1
#
_cell.length_a   1.000
_cell.length_b   1.000
_cell.length_c   1.000
_cell.angle_alpha   90.00
_cell.angle_beta   90.00
_cell.angle_gamma   90.00
#
_symmetry.space_group_name_H-M   'P 1'
#
loop_
_entity.id
_entity.type
_entity.pdbx_description
1 polymer ?
#
loop_
_entity_poly.entity_id
_entity_poly.type
_entity_poly.pdbx_seq_one_letter_code
_entity_poly.pdbx_strand_id
1 'polypeptide(L)' 'MTKEVSILNTKGSAVGQIALDEKVFGVEPNLHVMHLALRRQLNNGRAGSACTKTRAEVSGGGRKPWKQKG' A
#
# COMPACT_ATOMS: atom_id res chain seq x y z
N MET A 1 -13.45 9.57 28.89
CA MET A 1 -12.71 10.75 29.36
C MET A 1 -12.16 11.45 28.11
N THR A 2 -11.33 12.47 28.18
CA THR A 2 -10.78 13.14 26.98
C THR A 2 -9.29 13.25 27.14
N LYS A 3 -8.52 12.86 26.12
CA LYS A 3 -7.06 12.88 26.19
C LYS A 3 -6.57 14.27 25.79
N GLU A 4 -5.95 15.00 26.71
CA GLU A 4 -5.45 16.35 26.45
C GLU A 4 -4.03 16.32 25.88
N VAL A 5 -3.81 17.04 24.78
CA VAL A 5 -2.51 17.15 24.10
C VAL A 5 -2.11 18.62 24.00
N SER A 6 -0.83 18.91 24.27
CA SER A 6 -0.27 20.25 24.17
C SER A 6 0.03 20.64 22.71
N ILE A 7 -0.37 21.84 22.33
CA ILE A 7 -0.01 22.46 21.06
C ILE A 7 1.30 23.22 21.26
N LEU A 8 2.30 22.89 20.45
CA LEU A 8 3.60 23.56 20.43
C LEU A 8 3.68 24.49 19.22
N ASN A 9 4.33 25.66 19.36
CA ASN A 9 4.69 26.47 18.19
C ASN A 9 5.96 25.93 17.51
N THR A 10 6.32 26.52 16.37
CA THR A 10 7.53 26.18 15.60
C THR A 10 8.85 26.38 16.36
N LYS A 11 8.86 27.14 17.46
CA LYS A 11 10.00 27.33 18.38
C LYS A 11 9.95 26.37 19.58
N GLY A 12 8.98 25.45 19.65
CA GLY A 12 8.85 24.44 20.69
C GLY A 12 8.19 24.90 21.99
N SER A 13 7.66 26.13 22.06
CA SER A 13 6.93 26.60 23.25
C SER A 13 5.47 26.16 23.21
N ALA A 14 4.91 25.73 24.35
CA ALA A 14 3.50 25.39 24.48
C ALA A 14 2.61 26.64 24.36
N VAL A 15 1.62 26.57 23.47
CA VAL A 15 0.68 27.68 23.16
C VAL A 15 -0.73 27.39 23.70
N GLY A 16 -1.09 26.12 23.86
CA GLY A 16 -2.42 25.74 24.36
C GLY A 16 -2.59 24.23 24.48
N GLN A 17 -3.79 23.79 24.84
CA GLN A 17 -4.18 22.38 24.94
C GLN A 17 -5.42 22.11 24.09
N ILE A 18 -5.47 20.92 23.47
CA ILE A 18 -6.64 20.40 22.76
C ILE A 18 -7.05 19.07 23.38
N ALA A 19 -8.36 18.91 23.58
CA ALA A 19 -8.97 17.64 23.94
C ALA A 19 -9.20 16.79 22.69
N LEU A 20 -8.67 15.56 22.68
CA LEU A 20 -8.91 14.57 21.65
C LEU A 20 -10.09 13.66 22.02
N ASP A 21 -10.89 13.31 21.02
CA ASP A 21 -11.98 12.34 21.16
C ASP A 21 -11.43 10.92 21.37
N GLU A 22 -11.82 10.29 22.48
CA GLU A 22 -11.42 8.93 22.82
C GLU A 22 -11.94 7.88 21.83
N LYS A 23 -13.06 8.15 21.14
CA LYS A 23 -13.61 7.19 20.16
C LYS A 23 -12.68 6.93 18.98
N VAL A 24 -11.80 7.87 18.66
CA VAL A 24 -10.86 7.77 17.55
C VAL A 24 -9.46 7.40 18.03
N PHE A 25 -9.00 8.02 19.13
CA PHE A 25 -7.62 7.91 19.59
C PHE A 25 -7.39 6.97 20.78
N GLY A 26 -8.46 6.51 21.44
CA GLY A 26 -8.42 5.64 22.60
C GLY A 26 -8.74 4.17 22.32
N VAL A 27 -8.97 3.81 21.06
CA VAL A 27 -9.35 2.44 20.66
C VAL A 27 -8.14 1.50 20.78
N GLU A 28 -8.37 0.29 21.31
CA GLU A 28 -7.36 -0.76 21.32
C GLU A 28 -7.00 -1.15 19.87
N PRO A 29 -5.72 -1.06 19.47
CA PRO A 29 -5.34 -1.29 18.09
C PRO A 29 -5.53 -2.75 17.68
N ASN A 30 -6.44 -3.00 16.74
CA ASN A 30 -6.57 -4.30 16.11
C ASN A 30 -5.43 -4.52 15.10
N LEU A 31 -4.41 -5.27 15.52
CA LEU A 31 -3.20 -5.54 14.74
C LEU A 31 -3.50 -6.16 13.36
N HIS A 32 -4.52 -7.02 13.26
CA HIS A 32 -4.86 -7.67 12.01
C HIS A 32 -5.36 -6.66 10.98
N VAL A 33 -6.27 -5.78 11.38
CA VAL A 33 -6.82 -4.74 10.50
C VAL A 33 -5.74 -3.73 10.10
N MET A 34 -4.84 -3.36 11.02
CA MET A 34 -3.70 -2.49 10.70
C MET A 34 -2.78 -3.11 9.65
N HIS A 35 -2.44 -4.39 9.79
CA HIS A 35 -1.62 -5.09 8.82
C HIS A 35 -2.29 -5.18 7.44
N LEU A 36 -3.61 -5.44 7.39
CA LEU A 36 -4.36 -5.45 6.13
C LEU A 36 -4.40 -4.06 5.47
N ALA A 37 -4.61 -3.00 6.26
CA ALA A 37 -4.61 -1.62 5.77
C ALA A 37 -3.24 -1.24 5.17
N LEU A 38 -2.16 -1.60 5.86
CA LEU A 38 -0.80 -1.37 5.37
C LEU A 38 -0.53 -2.14 4.07
N ARG A 39 -0.88 -3.42 4.00
CA ARG A 39 -0.74 -4.23 2.78
C ARG A 39 -1.51 -3.63 1.61
N ARG A 40 -2.75 -3.17 1.84
CA ARG A 40 -3.56 -2.49 0.82
C ARG A 40 -2.84 -1.26 0.28
N GLN A 41 -2.34 -0.40 1.16
CA GLN A 41 -1.62 0.81 0.75
C GLN A 41 -0.36 0.47 -0.07
N LEU A 42 0.46 -0.47 0.41
CA LEU A 42 1.68 -0.89 -0.27
C LEU A 42 1.40 -1.53 -1.64
N ASN A 43 0.33 -2.33 -1.75
CA ASN A 43 -0.06 -2.94 -3.02
C ASN A 43 -0.56 -1.91 -4.02
N ASN A 44 -1.36 -0.94 -3.58
CA ASN A 44 -1.84 0.14 -4.44
C ASN A 44 -0.72 1.06 -4.95
N GLY A 45 0.39 1.17 -4.21
CA GLY A 45 1.56 1.95 -4.62
C GLY A 45 2.46 1.26 -5.65
N ARG A 46 2.22 -0.01 -6.00
CA ARG A 46 3.07 -0.74 -6.96
C ARG A 46 2.74 -0.32 -8.39
N ALA A 47 3.77 0.02 -9.17
CA ALA A 47 3.61 0.48 -10.55
C ALA A 47 3.29 -0.65 -11.57
N GLY A 48 3.64 -1.90 -11.28
CA GLY A 48 3.25 -3.05 -12.12
C GLY A 48 3.87 -3.09 -13.53
N SER A 49 5.04 -2.49 -13.75
CA SER A 49 5.66 -2.35 -15.09
C SER A 49 6.41 -3.59 -15.61
N ALA A 50 6.29 -4.74 -14.95
CA ALA A 50 6.98 -5.96 -15.36
C ALA A 50 6.19 -6.66 -16.48
N CYS A 51 6.85 -6.93 -17.61
CA CYS A 51 6.29 -7.68 -18.73
C CYS A 51 7.38 -8.51 -19.42
N THR A 52 7.04 -9.73 -19.82
CA THR A 52 7.89 -10.62 -20.62
C THR A 52 7.11 -11.12 -21.82
N LYS A 53 7.78 -11.28 -22.97
CA LYS A 53 7.09 -11.69 -24.19
C LYS A 53 6.60 -13.13 -24.06
N THR A 54 5.31 -13.35 -24.28
CA THR A 54 4.75 -14.69 -24.46
C THR A 54 5.11 -15.23 -25.85
N ARG A 55 4.93 -16.55 -26.09
CA ARG A 55 5.18 -17.16 -27.41
C ARG A 55 4.46 -16.43 -28.56
N ALA A 56 3.28 -15.87 -28.31
CA ALA A 56 2.48 -15.14 -29.31
C ALA A 56 2.97 -13.70 -29.55
N GLU A 57 3.67 -13.10 -28.59
CA GLU A 57 4.20 -11.73 -28.68
C GLU A 57 5.59 -11.68 -29.33
N VAL A 58 6.24 -12.84 -29.48
CA VAL A 58 7.53 -12.97 -30.17
C VAL A 58 7.28 -13.01 -31.68
N SER A 59 8.08 -12.25 -32.44
CA SER A 59 8.03 -12.27 -33.91
C SER A 59 8.56 -13.60 -34.46
N GLY A 60 7.81 -14.24 -35.35
CA GLY A 60 8.17 -15.52 -35.97
C GLY A 60 7.52 -16.75 -35.32
N GLY A 61 8.01 -17.96 -35.64
CA GLY A 61 7.55 -19.21 -35.01
C GLY A 61 6.13 -19.69 -35.35
N GLY A 62 5.42 -18.99 -36.24
CA GLY A 62 4.04 -19.32 -36.64
C GLY A 62 3.90 -20.48 -37.64
N ARG A 63 5.01 -20.99 -38.18
CA ARG A 63 5.01 -22.15 -39.08
C ARG A 63 5.78 -23.31 -38.45
N LYS A 64 5.20 -24.49 -38.52
CA LYS A 64 5.87 -25.73 -38.14
C LYS A 64 7.15 -25.90 -38.99
N PRO A 65 8.35 -25.99 -38.39
CA PRO A 65 9.57 -25.96 -39.20
C PRO A 65 9.81 -27.23 -40.02
N TRP A 66 9.24 -28.39 -39.62
CA TRP A 66 9.32 -29.66 -40.36
C TRP A 66 7.97 -30.40 -40.38
N LYS A 67 7.82 -31.37 -41.30
CA LYS A 67 6.62 -32.23 -41.40
C LYS A 67 6.48 -33.13 -40.15
N GLN A 68 5.25 -33.53 -39.79
CA GLN A 68 5.02 -34.38 -38.61
C GLN A 68 5.57 -35.82 -38.79
N LYS A 69 5.53 -36.32 -40.02
CA LYS A 69 6.04 -37.61 -40.49
C LYS A 69 6.54 -37.40 -41.93
N GLY A 70 7.34 -38.33 -42.45
CA GLY A 70 7.95 -38.27 -43.80
C GLY A 70 6.95 -37.90 -44.89
#